data_AF-A0A7S1MXR2-F1
#
_entry.id   AF-A0A7S1MXR2-F1
#
_cell.length_a   1.000
_cell.length_b   1.000
_cell.length_c   1.000
_cell.angle_alpha   90.00
_cell.angle_beta   90.00
_cell.angle_gamma   90.00
#
_symmetry.space_group_name_H-M   'P 1'
#
loop_
_entity.id
_entity.type
_entity.pdbx_description
1 polymer ?
#
loop_
_entity_poly.entity_id
_entity_poly.type
_entity_poly.pdbx_seq_one_letter_code
_entity_poly.pdbx_strand_id
1 'polypeptide(L)'
;ETGDDRWANVLELADAADRTHETGFEGLVQFLEDVALMGDDPELELQQEIELDMDVQQSPLVKLMTLHASKGLEFELVFLVGLEEDTLPHIRSITLDELEEERR
;
A
#
# COMPACT_ATOMS: atom_id res chain seq x y z
N GLU A 1 -4.52 17.43 -9.30
CA GLU A 1 -4.34 18.01 -7.96
C GLU A 1 -4.20 19.51 -8.04
N THR A 2 -5.05 20.18 -7.28
CA THR A 2 -4.90 21.60 -6.96
C THR A 2 -3.77 21.80 -5.94
N GLY A 3 -3.25 23.03 -5.80
CA GLY A 3 -2.19 23.33 -4.83
C GLY A 3 -2.57 23.00 -3.39
N ASP A 4 -3.86 23.14 -3.08
CA ASP A 4 -4.43 22.86 -1.76
C ASP A 4 -4.35 21.36 -1.41
N ASP A 5 -4.58 20.46 -2.37
CA ASP A 5 -4.49 19.00 -2.15
C ASP A 5 -3.06 18.59 -1.81
N ARG A 6 -2.09 19.14 -2.55
CA ARG A 6 -0.66 18.85 -2.31
C ARG A 6 -0.21 19.38 -0.95
N TRP A 7 -0.75 20.51 -0.51
CA TRP A 7 -0.47 21.06 0.80
C TRP A 7 -1.09 20.21 1.91
N ALA A 8 -2.31 19.70 1.70
CA ALA A 8 -2.93 18.75 2.61
C ALA A 8 -2.08 17.48 2.80
N ASN A 9 -1.52 16.91 1.72
CA ASN A 9 -0.61 15.75 1.82
C ASN A 9 0.64 16.03 2.66
N VAL A 10 1.18 17.26 2.61
CA VAL A 10 2.35 17.66 3.42
C VAL A 10 1.98 17.79 4.89
N LEU A 11 0.79 18.34 5.20
CA LEU A 11 0.29 18.42 6.57
C LEU A 11 0.05 17.03 7.13
N GLU A 12 -0.55 16.12 6.37
CA GLU A 12 -0.80 14.75 6.80
C GLU A 12 0.51 14.01 7.12
N LEU A 13 1.55 14.20 6.30
CA LEU A 13 2.87 13.64 6.57
C LEU A 13 3.46 14.17 7.89
N ALA A 14 3.29 15.46 8.17
CA ALA A 14 3.76 16.07 9.41
C ALA A 14 2.97 15.54 10.62
N ASP A 15 1.64 15.42 10.49
CA ASP A 15 0.78 14.86 11.53
C ASP A 15 1.09 13.38 11.79
N ALA A 16 1.40 12.60 10.74
CA ALA A 16 1.84 11.21 10.88
C ALA A 16 3.15 11.10 11.68
N ALA A 17 4.13 11.98 11.42
CA ALA A 17 5.37 12.00 12.18
C ALA A 17 5.14 12.29 13.67
N ASP A 18 4.26 13.23 13.99
CA ASP A 18 3.91 13.61 15.37
C ASP A 18 3.08 12.53 16.10
N ARG A 19 2.29 11.73 15.38
CA ARG A 19 1.48 10.63 15.97
C ARG A 19 2.30 9.40 16.31
N THR A 20 3.28 9.06 15.47
CA THR A 20 3.96 7.76 15.54
C THR A 20 5.26 7.80 16.34
N HIS A 21 5.91 8.96 16.46
CA HIS A 21 7.24 9.06 17.07
C HIS A 21 7.36 10.17 18.11
N GLU A 22 8.34 10.02 19.02
CA GLU A 22 8.65 11.06 19.99
C GLU A 22 9.23 12.31 19.31
N THR A 23 8.90 13.49 19.83
CA THR A 23 9.46 14.74 19.32
C THR A 23 10.96 14.83 19.59
N GLY A 24 11.75 15.10 18.54
CA GLY A 24 13.20 15.27 18.66
C GLY A 24 13.94 14.68 17.47
N PHE A 25 15.27 14.81 17.48
CA PHE A 25 16.10 14.30 16.39
C PHE A 25 16.05 12.78 16.28
N GLU A 26 16.01 12.07 17.41
CA GLU A 26 15.96 10.60 17.44
C GLU A 26 14.64 10.07 16.86
N GLY A 27 13.50 10.65 17.25
CA GLY A 27 12.21 10.29 16.67
C GLY A 27 12.11 10.62 15.18
N LEU A 28 12.71 11.73 14.72
CA LEU A 28 12.78 12.05 13.30
C LEU A 28 13.60 11.01 12.51
N VAL A 29 14.72 10.54 13.06
CA VAL A 29 15.53 9.50 12.41
C VAL A 29 14.72 8.20 12.28
N GLN A 30 14.05 7.79 13.36
CA GLN A 30 13.21 6.59 13.34
C GLN A 30 12.06 6.71 12.33
N PHE A 31 11.37 7.85 12.29
CA PHE A 31 10.31 8.10 11.32
C PHE A 31 10.80 7.97 9.87
N LEU A 32 11.96 8.57 9.56
CA LEU A 32 12.52 8.51 8.21
C LEU A 32 12.96 7.09 7.83
N GLU A 33 13.43 6.28 8.78
CA GLU A 33 13.73 4.87 8.55
C GLU A 33 12.45 4.10 8.24
N ASP A 34 11.39 4.29 9.02
CA ASP A 34 10.12 3.59 8.85
C ASP A 34 9.46 3.96 7.52
N VAL A 35 9.41 5.25 7.16
CA VAL A 35 8.88 5.71 5.86
C VAL A 35 9.70 5.16 4.68
N ALA A 36 11.02 5.03 4.83
CA ALA A 36 11.86 4.45 3.78
C ALA A 36 11.60 2.94 3.58
N LEU A 37 11.13 2.24 4.60
CA LEU A 37 10.79 0.82 4.57
C LEU A 37 9.36 0.56 4.03
N MET A 38 8.44 1.52 4.17
CA MET A 38 7.03 1.36 3.77
C MET A 38 6.82 1.02 2.29
N GLY A 39 7.66 1.54 1.38
CA GLY A 39 7.44 1.41 -0.06
C GLY A 39 7.46 -0.03 -0.60
N ASP A 40 7.93 -0.99 0.20
CA ASP A 40 8.10 -2.39 -0.20
C ASP A 40 7.22 -3.38 0.58
N ASP A 41 6.50 -2.97 1.63
CA ASP A 41 5.72 -3.87 2.50
C ASP A 41 4.22 -3.51 2.57
N PRO A 42 3.36 -4.23 1.82
CA PRO A 42 1.92 -3.97 1.80
C PRO A 42 1.24 -4.25 3.15
N GLU A 43 1.86 -5.00 4.06
CA GLU A 43 1.30 -5.31 5.37
C GLU A 43 1.46 -4.13 6.35
N LEU A 44 2.51 -3.32 6.18
CA LEU A 44 2.73 -2.09 6.93
C LEU A 44 1.81 -0.94 6.46
N GLU A 45 1.55 -0.83 5.15
CA GLU A 45 0.51 0.07 4.61
C GLU A 45 -0.87 -0.27 5.19
N LEU A 46 -1.20 -1.57 5.28
CA LEU A 46 -2.50 -2.06 5.77
C LEU A 46 -2.77 -1.73 7.24
N GLN A 47 -1.73 -1.76 8.08
CA GLN A 47 -1.86 -1.51 9.52
C GLN A 47 -1.99 -0.02 9.82
N GLN A 48 -1.34 0.84 9.04
CA GLN A 48 -1.39 2.29 9.26
C GLN A 48 -2.58 2.97 8.57
N GLU A 49 -3.09 2.47 7.43
CA GLU A 49 -4.38 2.96 6.88
C GLU A 49 -5.53 2.83 7.88
N ILE A 50 -5.48 1.82 8.76
CA ILE A 50 -6.49 1.61 9.81
C ILE A 50 -6.32 2.62 10.97
N GLU A 51 -5.11 3.13 11.22
CA GLU A 51 -4.83 4.07 12.31
C GLU A 51 -4.89 5.54 11.89
N LEU A 52 -4.53 5.86 10.64
CA LEU A 52 -4.54 7.23 10.10
C LEU A 52 -5.97 7.75 9.86
N ASP A 53 -6.93 6.86 9.59
CA ASP A 53 -8.32 7.20 9.28
C ASP A 53 -9.27 7.04 10.49
N MET A 54 -8.77 7.20 11.72
CA MET A 54 -9.59 7.08 12.95
C MET A 54 -10.79 8.07 13.03
N ASP A 55 -10.85 9.10 12.17
CA ASP A 55 -12.00 10.02 12.08
C ASP A 55 -13.01 9.63 10.97
N VAL A 56 -12.61 8.73 10.05
CA VAL A 56 -13.52 8.09 9.09
C VAL A 56 -14.09 6.84 9.74
N GLN A 57 -15.25 7.04 10.39
CA GLN A 57 -16.21 6.00 10.80
C GLN A 57 -15.93 4.64 10.15
N GLN A 58 -15.57 3.64 10.97
CA GLN A 58 -15.33 2.22 10.66
C GLN A 58 -16.34 1.61 9.68
N SER A 59 -16.26 2.03 8.43
CA SER A 59 -17.09 1.56 7.34
C SER A 59 -16.28 0.46 6.69
N PRO A 60 -16.88 -0.70 6.41
CA PRO A 60 -16.17 -1.77 5.73
C PRO A 60 -15.67 -1.25 4.38
N LEU A 61 -14.35 -1.07 4.24
CA LEU A 61 -13.71 -0.68 2.99
C LEU A 61 -13.39 -1.92 2.16
N VAL A 62 -13.45 -1.77 0.83
CA VAL A 62 -12.97 -2.79 -0.11
C VAL A 62 -11.48 -2.56 -0.34
N LYS A 63 -10.68 -3.61 -0.19
CA LYS A 63 -9.24 -3.56 -0.42
C LYS A 63 -8.94 -3.78 -1.90
N LEU A 64 -8.23 -2.84 -2.53
CA LEU A 64 -7.70 -2.97 -3.89
C LEU A 64 -6.19 -3.14 -3.79
N MET A 65 -5.66 -4.17 -4.44
CA MET A 65 -4.22 -4.45 -4.46
C MET A 65 -3.85 -5.20 -5.74
N THR A 66 -2.55 -5.28 -6.04
CA THR A 66 -2.05 -6.13 -7.12
C THR A 66 -2.03 -7.60 -6.67
N LEU A 67 -2.01 -8.54 -7.62
CA LEU A 67 -1.91 -9.97 -7.31
C LEU A 67 -0.64 -10.28 -6.48
N HIS A 68 0.47 -9.61 -6.80
CA HIS A 68 1.74 -9.75 -6.08
C HIS A 68 1.62 -9.31 -4.61
N ALA A 69 0.96 -8.18 -4.35
CA ALA A 69 0.75 -7.66 -3.00
C ALA A 69 -0.20 -8.52 -2.15
N SER A 70 -0.98 -9.41 -2.76
CA SER A 70 -1.89 -10.32 -2.04
C SER A 70 -1.19 -11.52 -1.40
N LYS A 71 0.10 -11.72 -1.67
CA LYS A 71 0.85 -12.90 -1.22
C LYS A 71 0.88 -12.98 0.31
N GLY A 72 0.37 -14.10 0.84
CA GLY A 72 0.34 -14.35 2.29
C GLY A 72 -0.91 -13.83 3.00
N LEU A 73 -1.79 -13.11 2.29
CA LEU A 73 -3.06 -12.62 2.82
C LEU A 73 -4.21 -13.59 2.51
N GLU A 74 -5.23 -13.59 3.38
CA GLU A 74 -6.47 -14.36 3.20
C GLU A 74 -7.71 -13.46 3.36
N PHE A 75 -8.72 -13.71 2.52
CA PHE A 75 -9.97 -12.94 2.51
C PHE A 75 -11.16 -13.88 2.31
N GLU A 76 -12.30 -13.56 2.93
CA GLU A 76 -13.53 -14.35 2.78
C GLU A 76 -14.10 -14.29 1.36
N LEU A 77 -13.93 -13.15 0.67
CA LEU A 77 -14.39 -12.92 -0.70
C LEU A 77 -13.33 -12.17 -1.49
N VAL A 78 -12.95 -12.72 -2.65
CA VAL A 78 -11.94 -12.14 -3.55
C VAL A 78 -12.55 -11.96 -4.93
N PHE A 79 -12.37 -10.76 -5.50
CA PHE A 79 -12.68 -10.48 -6.90
C PHE A 79 -11.38 -10.33 -7.68
N LEU A 80 -11.11 -11.27 -8.60
CA LEU A 80 -10.05 -11.12 -9.58
C LEU A 80 -10.61 -10.39 -10.80
N VAL A 81 -9.94 -9.31 -11.21
CA VAL A 81 -10.30 -8.48 -12.37
C VAL A 81 -9.15 -8.46 -13.36
N GLY A 82 -9.44 -8.18 -14.64
CA GLY A 82 -8.40 -8.10 -15.68
C GLY A 82 -7.81 -9.45 -16.09
N LEU A 83 -8.59 -10.53 -15.98
CA LEU A 83 -8.22 -11.87 -16.46
C LEU A 83 -8.39 -11.96 -17.99
N GLU A 84 -7.59 -11.16 -18.71
CA GLU A 84 -7.60 -11.03 -20.17
C GLU A 84 -6.19 -11.27 -20.71
N GLU A 85 -6.07 -11.74 -21.96
CA GLU A 85 -4.78 -11.78 -22.65
C GLU A 85 -4.15 -10.39 -22.68
N ASP A 86 -2.81 -10.34 -22.66
CA ASP A 86 -1.99 -9.13 -22.52
C ASP A 86 -2.02 -8.44 -21.13
N THR A 87 -2.97 -8.79 -20.24
CA THR A 87 -3.01 -8.33 -18.84
C THR A 87 -2.55 -9.42 -17.88
N LEU A 88 -3.12 -10.62 -17.99
CA LEU A 88 -2.71 -11.82 -17.23
C LEU A 88 -2.89 -13.06 -18.13
N PRO A 89 -1.83 -13.63 -18.74
CA PRO A 89 -0.42 -13.30 -18.51
C PRO A 89 -0.04 -11.92 -19.07
N HIS A 90 0.81 -11.21 -18.35
CA HIS A 90 1.28 -9.89 -18.77
C HIS A 90 1.94 -9.95 -20.16
N ILE A 91 1.71 -8.95 -21.03
CA ILE A 91 2.22 -8.91 -22.43
C ILE A 91 3.74 -9.11 -22.58
N ARG A 92 4.51 -8.94 -21.50
CA ARG A 92 5.98 -9.15 -21.47
C ARG A 92 6.39 -10.59 -21.19
N SER A 93 5.48 -11.45 -20.78
CA SER A 93 5.73 -12.85 -20.44
C SER A 93 5.69 -13.69 -21.71
N ILE A 94 6.80 -13.70 -22.45
CA ILE A 94 6.91 -14.26 -23.81
C ILE A 94 7.57 -15.64 -23.77
N THR A 95 8.43 -15.88 -22.78
CA THR A 95 9.11 -17.16 -22.59
C THR A 95 8.25 -18.14 -21.80
N LEU A 96 8.54 -19.44 -21.93
CA LEU A 96 7.83 -20.47 -21.17
C LEU A 96 8.02 -20.30 -19.65
N ASP A 97 9.21 -19.89 -19.20
CA ASP A 97 9.52 -19.68 -17.78
C ASP A 97 8.71 -18.50 -17.20
N GLU A 98 8.58 -17.40 -17.95
CA GLU A 98 7.76 -16.24 -17.54
C GLU A 98 6.26 -16.59 -17.53
N LEU A 99 5.79 -17.40 -18.48
CA LEU A 99 4.41 -17.88 -18.51
C LEU A 99 4.11 -18.87 -17.36
N GLU A 100 5.09 -19.64 -16.92
CA GLU A 100 4.95 -20.49 -15.73
C GLU A 100 4.89 -19.66 -14.44
N GLU A 101 5.60 -18.54 -14.37
CA GLU A 101 5.52 -17.61 -13.23
C GLU A 101 4.13 -16.95 -13.14
N GLU A 102 3.58 -16.47 -14.25
CA GLU A 102 2.22 -15.88 -14.30
C GLU A 102 1.10 -16.88 -13.97
N ARG A 103 1.40 -18.19 -13.99
CA ARG A 103 0.47 -19.25 -13.60
C ARG A 103 0.55 -19.64 -12.12
N ARG A 104 1.60 -19.23 -11.39
CA ARG A 104 1.75 -19.52 -9.96
C ARG A 104 0.81 -18.66 -9.13
#